data_AF-A0A2D7KN33-F1
#
_entry.id   AF-A0A2D7KN33-F1
#
_cell.length_a   1.000
_cell.length_b   1.000
_cell.length_c   1.000
_cell.angle_alpha   90.00
_cell.angle_beta   90.00
_cell.angle_gamma   90.00
#
_symmetry.space_group_name_H-M   'P 1'
#
loop_
_entity.id
_entity.type
_entity.pdbx_description
1 polymer ?
#
loop_
_entity_poly.entity_id
_entity_poly.type
_entity_poly.pdbx_seq_one_letter_code
_entity_poly.pdbx_strand_id
1 'polypeptide(L)'
;MNSSLDVSDGSRKPIIYSRKDHTISRKQISSAALKVLYGLNDNGYRACLVGGGVRDLLLGRVPKDFDIATNAHPEKIREIFKNSRLIGRRFRLAHVRF
;
A
#
# COMPACT_ATOMS: atom_id res chain seq x y z
N MET A 1 -18.11 43.27 6.09
CA MET A 1 -19.17 42.58 5.32
C MET A 1 -18.49 41.50 4.50
N ASN A 2 -18.42 40.28 5.03
CA ASN A 2 -17.79 39.14 4.35
C ASN A 2 -18.83 38.51 3.42
N SER A 3 -18.85 38.94 2.16
CA SER A 3 -19.41 38.21 1.02
C SER A 3 -18.20 37.71 0.22
N SER A 4 -18.01 36.44 -0.09
CA SER A 4 -18.99 35.44 -0.45
C SER A 4 -18.45 34.06 -0.10
N LEU A 5 -19.33 33.20 0.40
CA LEU A 5 -19.12 31.75 0.41
C LEU A 5 -19.08 31.29 -1.03
N ASP A 6 -17.88 31.13 -1.57
CA ASP A 6 -17.69 30.52 -2.88
C ASP A 6 -17.79 29.00 -2.71
N VAL A 7 -18.94 28.47 -3.10
CA VAL A 7 -19.22 27.04 -3.17
C VAL A 7 -18.66 26.53 -4.50
N SER A 8 -17.55 25.80 -4.52
CA SER A 8 -17.16 25.04 -5.73
C SER A 8 -16.13 23.92 -5.51
N ASP A 9 -16.57 22.71 -5.86
CA ASP A 9 -15.87 21.43 -6.12
C ASP A 9 -15.42 20.55 -4.93
N GLY A 10 -16.11 19.42 -4.79
CA GLY A 10 -15.84 18.33 -3.85
C GLY A 10 -14.64 17.45 -4.21
N SER A 11 -13.70 17.92 -5.04
CA SER A 11 -12.50 17.19 -5.46
C SER A 11 -11.25 17.68 -4.72
N ARG A 12 -11.16 17.42 -3.42
CA ARG A 12 -9.91 17.68 -2.69
C ARG A 12 -8.80 16.79 -3.27
N LYS A 13 -7.88 17.38 -4.04
CA LYS A 13 -6.71 16.67 -4.57
C LYS A 13 -5.91 16.03 -3.42
N PRO A 14 -5.39 14.81 -3.59
CA PRO A 14 -4.62 14.16 -2.55
C PRO A 14 -3.35 14.98 -2.26
N ILE A 15 -3.05 15.16 -0.97
CA ILE A 15 -1.78 15.74 -0.53
C ILE A 15 -0.71 14.65 -0.69
N ILE A 16 0.36 14.98 -1.40
CA ILE A 16 1.48 14.06 -1.66
C ILE A 16 2.65 14.48 -0.76
N TYR A 17 3.04 13.60 0.16
CA TYR A 17 4.22 13.78 1.00
C TYR A 17 5.42 13.11 0.33
N SER A 18 6.49 13.86 0.09
CA SER A 18 7.72 13.28 -0.47
C SER A 18 8.50 12.53 0.61
N ARG A 19 9.55 11.80 0.22
CA ARG A 19 10.35 10.96 1.13
C ARG A 19 10.82 11.67 2.40
N LYS A 20 11.15 12.97 2.33
CA LYS A 20 11.63 13.79 3.45
C LYS A 20 10.50 14.33 4.34
N ASP A 21 9.25 14.30 3.86
CA ASP A 21 8.10 14.91 4.52
C ASP A 21 7.33 13.90 5.39
N HIS A 22 7.87 12.69 5.59
CA HIS A 22 7.26 11.68 6.46
C HIS A 22 8.30 10.80 7.16
N THR A 23 7.91 10.25 8.31
CA THR A 23 8.80 9.54 9.24
C THR A 23 9.01 8.06 8.91
N ILE A 24 8.14 7.47 8.09
CA ILE A 24 8.17 6.03 7.77
C ILE A 24 9.55 5.62 7.24
N SER A 25 10.24 4.68 7.88
CA SER A 25 11.52 4.13 7.40
C SER A 25 11.37 2.71 6.86
N ARG A 26 12.14 2.35 5.82
CA ARG A 26 12.20 0.96 5.31
C ARG A 26 12.66 -0.03 6.37
N LYS A 27 13.44 0.43 7.36
CA LYS A 27 13.90 -0.40 8.49
C LYS A 27 12.76 -0.88 9.39
N GLN A 28 11.60 -0.20 9.35
CA GLN A 28 10.42 -0.53 10.14
C GLN A 28 9.44 -1.44 9.38
N ILE A 29 9.73 -1.75 8.11
CA ILE A 29 8.89 -2.60 7.26
C ILE A 29 9.47 -4.01 7.29
N SER A 30 8.60 -5.02 7.38
CA SER A 30 9.05 -6.42 7.40
C SER A 30 9.79 -6.78 6.10
N SER A 31 10.80 -7.63 6.22
CA SER A 31 11.57 -8.13 5.06
C SER A 31 10.68 -8.83 4.03
N ALA A 32 9.66 -9.57 4.50
CA ALA A 32 8.65 -10.20 3.66
C ALA A 32 7.85 -9.17 2.84
N ALA A 33 7.35 -8.10 3.46
CA ALA A 33 6.62 -7.05 2.76
C ALA A 33 7.51 -6.32 1.74
N LEU A 34 8.76 -6.03 2.10
CA LEU A 34 9.74 -5.47 1.16
C LEU A 34 9.98 -6.39 -0.04
N LYS A 35 10.13 -7.70 0.18
CA LYS A 35 10.27 -8.68 -0.91
C LYS A 35 9.07 -8.67 -1.86
N VAL A 36 7.84 -8.56 -1.35
CA VAL A 36 6.65 -8.48 -2.20
C VAL A 36 6.62 -7.18 -2.99
N LEU A 37 6.91 -6.04 -2.36
CA LEU A 37 6.95 -4.73 -3.03
C LEU A 37 7.96 -4.73 -4.18
N TYR A 38 9.19 -5.19 -3.92
CA TYR A 38 10.23 -5.27 -4.93
C TYR A 38 9.88 -6.28 -6.02
N GLY A 39 9.44 -7.49 -5.65
CA GLY A 39 9.04 -8.52 -6.61
C GLY A 39 7.94 -8.05 -7.57
N LEU A 40 6.95 -7.29 -7.10
CA LEU A 40 5.94 -6.69 -7.97
C LEU A 40 6.50 -5.57 -8.85
N ASN A 41 7.27 -4.67 -8.26
CA ASN A 41 7.86 -3.53 -8.97
C ASN A 41 8.83 -3.96 -10.08
N ASP A 42 9.68 -4.94 -9.80
CA ASP A 42 10.66 -5.49 -10.76
C ASP A 42 9.98 -6.24 -11.92
N ASN A 43 8.73 -6.66 -11.74
CA ASN A 43 7.89 -7.24 -12.78
C ASN A 43 6.97 -6.21 -13.47
N GLY A 44 7.20 -4.91 -13.24
CA GLY A 44 6.47 -3.82 -13.91
C GLY A 44 5.11 -3.47 -13.31
N TYR A 45 4.79 -3.97 -12.12
CA TYR A 45 3.54 -3.66 -11.42
C TYR A 45 3.74 -2.58 -10.36
N ARG A 46 2.75 -1.69 -10.22
CA ARG A 46 2.71 -0.76 -9.08
C ARG A 46 2.35 -1.53 -7.84
N ALA A 47 3.10 -1.34 -6.76
CA ALA A 47 2.83 -1.93 -5.47
C ALA A 47 3.05 -0.90 -4.36
N CYS A 48 2.05 -0.74 -3.50
CA CYS A 48 2.06 0.24 -2.41
C CYS A 48 1.71 -0.44 -1.10
N LEU A 49 2.42 -0.07 -0.03
CA LEU A 49 1.94 -0.31 1.33
C LEU A 49 0.70 0.52 1.58
N VAL A 50 -0.29 -0.09 2.23
CA VAL A 50 -1.58 0.54 2.52
C VAL A 50 -2.07 0.18 3.93
N GLY A 51 -3.21 0.73 4.32
CA GLY A 51 -3.97 0.26 5.46
C GLY A 51 -3.35 0.60 6.82
N GLY A 52 -3.61 -0.29 7.79
CA GLY A 52 -3.27 -0.08 9.20
C GLY A 52 -1.77 0.06 9.45
N GLY A 53 -0.95 -0.73 8.73
CA GLY A 53 0.51 -0.67 8.90
C GLY A 53 1.10 0.69 8.54
N VAL A 54 0.61 1.36 7.49
CA VAL A 54 1.07 2.72 7.13
C VAL A 54 0.70 3.73 8.22
N ARG A 55 -0.53 3.66 8.72
CA ARG A 55 -0.99 4.51 9.84
C ARG A 55 -0.13 4.29 11.08
N ASP A 56 0.12 3.04 11.44
CA ASP A 56 0.88 2.70 12.65
C ASP A 56 2.33 3.21 12.54
N LEU A 57 2.97 3.06 11.37
CA LEU A 57 4.29 3.63 11.09
C LEU A 57 4.33 5.16 11.21
N LEU A 58 3.32 5.86 10.69
CA LEU A 58 3.23 7.33 10.80
C LEU A 58 3.07 7.79 12.26
N LEU A 59 2.39 6.99 13.08
CA LEU A 59 2.23 7.22 14.52
C LEU A 59 3.43 6.73 15.35
N GLY A 60 4.51 6.25 14.72
CA GLY A 60 5.69 5.72 15.41
C GLY A 60 5.44 4.40 16.17
N ARG A 61 4.37 3.68 15.83
CA ARG A 61 4.01 2.38 16.40
C ARG A 61 4.56 1.24 15.55
N VAL A 62 4.67 0.06 16.14
CA VAL A 62 5.05 -1.16 15.42
C VAL A 62 3.81 -1.76 14.75
N PRO A 63 3.79 -1.92 13.41
CA PRO A 63 2.69 -2.58 12.69
C PRO A 63 2.55 -4.04 13.08
N LYS A 64 1.30 -4.54 13.16
CA LYS A 64 1.02 -5.96 13.38
C LYS A 64 1.13 -6.78 12.11
N ASP A 65 0.72 -6.18 10.99
CA ASP A 65 0.65 -6.75 9.67
C ASP A 65 0.97 -5.66 8.62
N PHE A 66 1.26 -6.11 7.39
CA PHE A 66 1.51 -5.24 6.25
C PHE A 66 0.64 -5.69 5.08
N ASP A 67 -0.21 -4.78 4.62
CA ASP A 67 -1.02 -4.97 3.42
C ASP A 67 -0.38 -4.26 2.23
N ILE A 68 -0.45 -4.91 1.07
CA ILE A 68 0.06 -4.38 -0.19
C ILE A 68 -1.08 -4.32 -1.20
N ALA A 69 -1.31 -3.13 -1.74
CA ALA A 69 -2.18 -2.92 -2.89
C ALA A 69 -1.37 -2.89 -4.18
N THR A 70 -1.88 -3.51 -5.24
CA THR A 70 -1.21 -3.55 -6.54
C THR A 70 -2.21 -3.54 -7.70
N ASN A 71 -1.75 -3.11 -8.88
CA ASN A 71 -2.48 -3.25 -10.13
C ASN A 71 -2.24 -4.60 -10.82
N ALA A 72 -1.45 -5.51 -10.25
CA ALA A 72 -1.29 -6.86 -10.76
C ALA A 72 -2.58 -7.68 -10.57
N HIS A 73 -2.99 -8.38 -11.62
CA HIS A 73 -4.12 -9.32 -11.53
C HIS A 73 -3.73 -10.58 -10.72
N PRO A 74 -4.69 -11.25 -10.05
CA PRO A 74 -4.41 -12.42 -9.20
C PRO A 74 -3.62 -13.55 -9.89
N GLU A 75 -3.83 -13.74 -11.19
CA GLU A 75 -3.09 -14.72 -12.00
C GLU A 75 -1.60 -14.37 -12.05
N LYS A 76 -1.27 -13.09 -12.20
CA LYS A 76 0.11 -12.58 -12.22
C LYS A 76 0.77 -12.63 -10.86
N ILE A 77 0.02 -12.45 -9.78
CA ILE A 77 0.53 -12.66 -8.42
C ILE A 77 1.04 -14.11 -8.24
N ARG A 78 0.31 -15.10 -8.76
CA ARG A 78 0.72 -16.52 -8.66
C ARG A 78 1.95 -16.85 -9.51
N GLU A 79 2.11 -16.18 -10.64
CA GLU A 79 3.31 -16.32 -11.50
C GLU A 79 4.57 -15.80 -10.78
N ILE A 80 4.47 -14.61 -10.17
CA ILE A 80 5.59 -13.95 -9.47
C ILE A 80 5.90 -14.65 -8.15
N PHE A 81 4.87 -14.93 -7.35
CA PHE A 81 4.99 -15.54 -6.03
C PHE A 81 4.37 -16.93 -6.04
N LYS A 82 5.16 -17.94 -6.44
CA LYS A 82 4.71 -19.33 -6.56
C LYS A 82 4.08 -19.91 -5.28
N ASN A 83 4.54 -19.44 -4.11
CA ASN A 83 4.02 -19.85 -2.80
C ASN A 83 2.87 -18.93 -2.28
N SER A 84 2.16 -18.26 -3.19
CA SER A 84 0.98 -17.45 -2.84
C SER A 84 -0.31 -18.27 -2.88
N ARG A 85 -1.24 -17.93 -1.98
CA ARG A 85 -2.58 -18.51 -1.92
C ARG A 85 -3.61 -17.42 -2.17
N LEU A 86 -4.48 -17.62 -3.15
CA LEU A 86 -5.64 -16.76 -3.34
C LEU A 86 -6.69 -17.10 -2.29
N ILE A 87 -7.16 -16.09 -1.56
CA ILE A 87 -8.12 -16.21 -0.46
C ILE A 87 -9.32 -15.31 -0.75
N GLY A 88 -10.52 -15.82 -0.44
CA GLY A 88 -11.76 -15.08 -0.58
C GLY A 88 -12.41 -15.24 -1.95
N ARG A 89 -13.73 -15.42 -1.95
CA ARG A 89 -14.54 -15.46 -3.19
C ARG A 89 -14.97 -14.06 -3.64
N ARG A 90 -15.32 -13.19 -2.68
CA ARG A 90 -15.82 -11.83 -2.92
C ARG A 90 -14.68 -10.81 -3.05
N PHE A 91 -13.64 -10.96 -2.24
CA PHE A 91 -12.46 -10.11 -2.25
C PHE A 91 -11.29 -10.94 -2.72
N ARG A 92 -10.66 -10.54 -3.83
CA ARG A 92 -9.53 -11.27 -4.40
C ARG A 92 -8.28 -10.90 -3.60
N LEU A 93 -8.02 -11.63 -2.52
CA LEU A 93 -6.81 -11.45 -1.71
C LEU A 93 -5.77 -12.49 -2.11
N ALA A 94 -4.50 -12.11 -2.08
CA ALA A 94 -3.39 -13.03 -2.24
C ALA A 94 -2.54 -13.01 -0.97
N HIS A 95 -2.45 -14.14 -0.29
CA HIS A 95 -1.57 -14.32 0.84
C HIS A 95 -0.25 -14.94 0.36
N VAL A 96 0.82 -14.16 0.39
CA VAL A 96 2.17 -14.61 0.04
C VAL A 96 2.88 -15.12 1.29
N ARG A 97 3.42 -16.35 1.23
CA ARG A 97 4.23 -16.93 2.31
C ARG A 97 5.70 -16.99 1.89
N PHE A 98 6.57 -16.68 2.84
CA PHE A 98 8.03 -16.77 2.73
C PHE A 98 8.58 -17.76 3.74
#